data_AF-A0A836QRP3-F1
#
_entry.id   AF-A0A836QRP3-F1
#
_cell.length_a   1.000
_cell.length_b   1.000
_cell.length_c   1.000
_cell.angle_alpha   90.00
_cell.angle_beta   90.00
_cell.angle_gamma   90.00
#
_symmetry.space_group_name_H-M   'P 1'
#
loop_
_entity.id
_entity.type
_entity.pdbx_description
1 polymer ?
#
loop_
_entity_poly.entity_id
_entity_poly.type
_entity_poly.pdbx_seq_one_letter_code
_entity_poly.pdbx_strand_id
1 'polypeptide(L)'
;AEKTDEMIVQLDVPFYSFCEHHLLPFFGKGYIAYIPDKKIVGLSKLARTLEVFSRKLQNQERITNQVADYLQSKLDAKGVAVVLKARHLCMEMRGIKAADATTITSKLLGYFRTDTRTRAEFLNLIGNHRN
;
A
#
# COMPACT_ATOMS: atom_id res chain seq x y z
N ALA A 1 -20.96 15.19 5.18
CA ALA A 1 -20.28 13.96 4.74
C ALA A 1 -21.20 12.81 5.08
N GLU A 2 -21.47 11.91 4.14
CA GLU A 2 -22.20 10.69 4.44
C GLU A 2 -21.47 9.91 5.53
N LYS A 3 -22.23 9.35 6.48
CA LYS A 3 -21.69 8.46 7.51
C LYS A 3 -21.49 7.10 6.85
N THR A 4 -20.29 6.87 6.33
CA THR A 4 -19.86 5.54 5.90
C THR A 4 -19.01 4.95 7.00
N ASP A 5 -19.35 3.76 7.47
CA ASP A 5 -18.57 2.92 8.38
C ASP A 5 -18.04 1.65 7.69
N GLU A 6 -18.27 1.53 6.39
CA GLU A 6 -17.79 0.47 5.51
C GLU A 6 -16.35 0.69 5.04
N MET A 7 -15.71 -0.40 4.58
CA MET A 7 -14.38 -0.37 4.02
C MET A 7 -14.31 0.49 2.75
N ILE A 8 -13.37 1.43 2.72
CA ILE A 8 -13.02 2.19 1.51
C ILE A 8 -11.70 1.64 0.98
N VAL A 9 -11.68 1.24 -0.30
CA VAL A 9 -10.50 0.65 -0.95
C VAL A 9 -10.15 1.42 -2.21
N GLN A 10 -8.87 1.80 -2.34
CA GLN A 10 -8.30 2.31 -3.58
C GLN A 10 -7.30 1.28 -4.13
N LEU A 11 -7.62 0.77 -5.30
CA LEU A 11 -6.85 -0.25 -6.00
C LEU A 11 -5.90 0.39 -7.00
N ASP A 12 -4.83 -0.33 -7.33
CA ASP A 12 -3.94 -0.02 -8.45
C ASP A 12 -3.30 1.38 -8.44
N VAL A 13 -3.01 1.92 -7.25
CA VAL A 13 -2.35 3.22 -7.12
C VAL A 13 -0.89 3.11 -7.57
N PRO A 14 -0.46 3.76 -8.67
CA PRO A 14 0.91 3.63 -9.16
C PRO A 14 1.89 4.33 -8.21
N PHE A 15 3.07 3.74 -8.02
CA PHE A 15 4.17 4.36 -7.30
C PHE A 15 5.53 4.04 -7.91
N TYR A 16 6.47 4.95 -7.72
CA TYR A 16 7.84 4.88 -8.21
C TYR A 16 8.78 5.33 -7.10
N SER A 17 9.89 4.63 -6.94
CA SER A 17 10.89 4.90 -5.91
C SER A 17 12.27 4.46 -6.36
N PHE A 18 13.29 4.76 -5.55
CA PHE A 18 14.67 4.33 -5.76
C PHE A 18 15.11 3.48 -4.57
N CYS A 19 15.66 2.30 -4.86
CA CYS A 19 16.20 1.41 -3.84
C CYS A 19 17.43 2.05 -3.21
N GLU A 20 17.44 2.23 -1.89
CA GLU A 20 18.53 2.91 -1.19
C GLU A 20 19.87 2.15 -1.26
N HIS A 21 19.84 0.83 -1.44
CA HIS A 21 21.05 0.01 -1.51
C HIS A 21 21.82 0.15 -2.82
N HIS A 22 21.13 0.46 -3.91
CA HIS A 22 21.71 0.41 -5.26
C HIS A 22 21.44 1.66 -6.09
N LEU A 23 20.63 2.59 -5.58
CA LEU A 23 20.20 3.80 -6.30
C LEU A 23 19.53 3.48 -7.65
N LEU A 24 18.83 2.33 -7.68
CA LEU A 24 18.12 1.86 -8.87
C LEU A 24 16.61 1.92 -8.67
N PRO A 25 15.83 2.24 -9.71
CA PRO A 25 14.38 2.30 -9.60
C PRO A 25 13.73 0.99 -9.15
N PHE A 26 12.67 1.11 -8.36
CA PHE A 26 11.64 0.09 -8.20
C PHE A 26 10.27 0.76 -8.26
N PHE A 27 9.30 0.06 -8.84
CA PHE A 27 7.99 0.66 -9.14
C PHE A 27 6.91 -0.42 -9.22
N GLY A 28 5.68 0.01 -9.01
CA GLY A 28 4.56 -0.91 -8.99
C GLY A 28 3.26 -0.26 -8.59
N LYS A 29 2.39 -1.06 -7.98
CA LYS A 29 1.04 -0.66 -7.59
C LYS A 29 0.83 -0.85 -6.08
N GLY A 30 0.11 0.08 -5.49
CA GLY A 30 -0.36 0.04 -4.12
C GLY A 30 -1.87 -0.20 -4.06
N TYR A 31 -2.26 -0.99 -3.07
CA TYR A 31 -3.65 -1.26 -2.70
C TYR A 31 -3.83 -0.75 -1.28
N ILE A 32 -4.65 0.28 -1.12
CA ILE A 32 -4.79 1.00 0.15
C ILE A 32 -6.25 0.93 0.56
N ALA A 33 -6.51 0.44 1.76
CA ALA A 33 -7.84 0.41 2.34
C ALA A 33 -7.84 1.01 3.75
N TYR A 34 -8.96 1.59 4.14
CA TYR A 34 -9.21 1.99 5.52
C TYR A 34 -10.69 1.86 5.87
N ILE A 35 -10.97 1.69 7.15
CA ILE A 35 -12.33 1.72 7.69
C ILE A 35 -12.48 3.02 8.49
N PRO A 36 -13.29 3.98 8.03
CA PRO A 36 -13.49 5.24 8.73
C PRO A 36 -14.15 5.04 10.11
N ASP A 37 -13.81 5.91 11.05
CA ASP A 37 -14.62 6.13 12.26
C ASP A 37 -15.46 7.40 12.11
N LYS A 38 -14.82 8.56 12.16
CA LYS A 38 -15.48 9.88 12.04
C LYS A 38 -14.99 10.70 10.85
N LYS A 39 -13.88 10.29 10.22
CA LYS A 39 -13.20 11.04 9.17
C LYS A 39 -13.16 10.23 7.88
N ILE A 40 -13.70 10.82 6.82
CA ILE A 40 -13.55 10.34 5.46
C ILE A 40 -12.61 11.31 4.75
N VAL A 41 -11.60 10.79 4.05
CA VAL A 41 -10.69 11.60 3.24
C VAL A 41 -10.99 11.49 1.76
N GLY A 42 -10.67 12.55 1.03
CA GLY A 42 -10.70 12.50 -0.42
C GLY A 42 -9.73 11.45 -0.96
N LEU A 43 -10.15 10.70 -1.97
CA LEU A 43 -9.40 9.59 -2.57
C LEU A 43 -7.99 10.00 -3.01
N SER A 44 -7.83 11.24 -3.51
CA SER A 44 -6.53 11.79 -3.89
C SER A 44 -5.51 11.84 -2.74
N LYS A 45 -5.95 11.85 -1.48
CA LYS A 45 -5.07 11.86 -0.31
C LYS A 45 -4.42 10.50 -0.06
N LEU A 46 -5.11 9.39 -0.31
CA LEU A 46 -4.51 8.06 -0.18
C LEU A 46 -3.37 7.89 -1.20
N ALA A 47 -3.63 8.22 -2.47
CA ALA A 47 -2.62 8.20 -3.52
C ALA A 47 -1.46 9.17 -3.24
N ARG A 48 -1.76 10.39 -2.76
CA ARG A 48 -0.73 11.37 -2.39
C ARG A 48 0.15 10.88 -1.25
N THR A 49 -0.41 10.20 -0.24
CA THR A 49 0.37 9.64 0.86
C THR A 49 1.39 8.62 0.34
N LEU A 50 0.97 7.70 -0.54
CA LEU A 50 1.90 6.75 -1.15
C LEU A 50 3.01 7.45 -1.96
N GLU A 51 2.66 8.45 -2.75
CA GLU A 51 3.61 9.24 -3.54
C GLU A 51 4.67 9.92 -2.64
N VAL A 52 4.23 10.57 -1.55
CA VAL A 52 5.13 11.28 -0.62
C VAL A 52 6.16 10.35 0.01
N PHE A 53 5.75 9.15 0.44
CA PHE A 53 6.67 8.19 1.04
C PHE A 53 7.56 7.47 0.02
N SER A 54 7.13 7.40 -1.24
CA SER A 54 7.88 6.75 -2.33
C SER A 54 8.95 7.64 -2.95
N ARG A 55 8.84 8.97 -2.86
CA ARG A 55 9.77 9.95 -3.46
C ARG A 55 11.07 10.16 -2.67
N LYS A 56 11.71 9.08 -2.24
CA LYS A 56 12.98 9.07 -1.51
C LYS A 56 13.78 7.82 -1.87
N LEU A 57 15.04 7.75 -1.45
CA LEU A 57 15.75 6.48 -1.35
C LEU A 57 15.06 5.64 -0.28
N GLN A 58 14.63 4.43 -0.64
CA GLN A 58 13.71 3.65 0.17
C GLN A 58 13.90 2.14 0.04
N ASN A 59 13.28 1.44 0.99
CA ASN A 59 12.93 0.02 0.90
C ASN A 59 11.40 -0.13 0.83
N GLN A 60 10.91 -1.12 0.09
CA GLN A 60 9.47 -1.30 -0.14
C GLN A 60 8.70 -1.55 1.18
N GLU A 61 9.28 -2.31 2.09
CA GLU A 61 8.77 -2.59 3.44
C GLU A 61 8.58 -1.29 4.24
N ARG A 62 9.54 -0.36 4.12
CA ARG A 62 9.49 0.92 4.83
C ARG A 62 8.38 1.81 4.27
N ILE A 63 8.24 1.91 2.95
CA ILE A 63 7.12 2.63 2.33
C ILE A 63 5.79 2.05 2.82
N THR A 64 5.64 0.72 2.79
CA THR A 64 4.42 0.03 3.23
C THR A 64 4.05 0.38 4.67
N ASN A 65 5.00 0.32 5.59
CA ASN A 65 4.78 0.68 6.99
C ASN A 65 4.44 2.16 7.16
N GLN A 66 5.22 3.06 6.55
CA GLN A 66 5.03 4.50 6.69
C GLN A 66 3.66 4.98 6.18
N VAL A 67 3.20 4.44 5.05
CA VAL A 67 1.88 4.76 4.51
C VAL A 67 0.78 4.29 5.47
N ALA A 68 0.86 3.04 5.94
CA ALA A 68 -0.15 2.49 6.84
C ALA A 68 -0.23 3.25 8.17
N ASP A 69 0.92 3.49 8.81
CA ASP A 69 1.01 4.15 10.11
C ASP A 69 0.60 5.63 10.01
N TYR A 70 0.96 6.32 8.92
CA TYR A 70 0.53 7.69 8.66
C TYR A 70 -0.98 7.78 8.47
N LEU A 71 -1.57 6.90 7.66
CA LEU A 71 -3.02 6.90 7.45
C LEU A 71 -3.76 6.56 8.75
N GLN A 72 -3.30 5.55 9.50
CA GLN A 72 -3.90 5.16 10.76
C GLN A 72 -3.94 6.32 11.75
N SER A 73 -2.80 7.00 11.94
CA SER A 73 -2.70 8.14 12.86
C SER A 73 -3.44 9.38 12.38
N LYS A 74 -3.39 9.70 11.09
CA LYS A 74 -4.01 10.92 10.55
C LYS A 74 -5.53 10.83 10.49
N LEU A 75 -6.04 9.65 10.17
CA LEU A 75 -7.47 9.40 10.01
C LEU A 75 -8.15 9.01 11.30
N ASP A 76 -7.41 8.50 12.29
CA ASP A 76 -7.97 7.84 13.47
C ASP A 76 -8.97 6.75 13.03
N ALA A 77 -8.53 5.94 12.06
CA ALA A 77 -9.36 4.94 11.40
C ALA A 77 -9.57 3.71 12.31
N LYS A 78 -10.69 3.00 12.14
CA LYS A 78 -10.90 1.71 12.82
C LYS A 78 -9.94 0.62 12.34
N GLY A 79 -9.38 0.81 11.15
CA GLY A 79 -8.28 0.00 10.63
C GLY A 79 -7.76 0.55 9.31
N VAL A 80 -6.53 0.18 8.98
CA VAL A 80 -5.86 0.49 7.71
C VAL A 80 -5.18 -0.77 7.18
N ALA A 81 -5.25 -0.99 5.88
CA ALA A 81 -4.50 -2.01 5.17
C ALA A 81 -3.77 -1.40 3.97
N VAL A 82 -2.49 -1.72 3.86
CA VAL A 82 -1.65 -1.32 2.73
C VAL A 82 -0.95 -2.56 2.20
N VAL A 83 -1.09 -2.81 0.89
CA VAL A 83 -0.34 -3.84 0.16
C VAL A 83 0.35 -3.17 -1.01
N LEU A 84 1.66 -3.35 -1.14
CA LEU A 84 2.42 -2.89 -2.30
C LEU A 84 2.90 -4.11 -3.08
N LYS A 85 2.77 -4.07 -4.40
CA LYS A 85 3.35 -5.04 -5.33
C LYS A 85 4.25 -4.29 -6.30
N ALA A 86 5.54 -4.60 -6.33
CA ALA A 86 6.49 -3.90 -7.18
C ALA A 86 7.56 -4.80 -7.78
N ARG A 87 8.14 -4.29 -8.86
CA ARG A 87 9.30 -4.80 -9.57
C ARG A 87 10.52 -3.97 -9.21
N HIS A 88 11.69 -4.60 -9.16
CA HIS A 88 12.92 -4.00 -8.66
C HIS A 88 14.03 -4.12 -9.69
N LEU A 89 14.48 -3.00 -10.27
CA LEU A 89 15.53 -3.06 -11.29
C LEU A 89 16.87 -3.56 -10.74
N CYS A 90 17.13 -3.37 -9.45
CA CYS A 90 18.31 -3.97 -8.80
C CYS A 90 18.32 -5.51 -8.83
N MET A 91 17.16 -6.16 -8.99
CA MET A 91 17.03 -7.61 -9.16
C MET A 91 16.96 -8.03 -10.63
N GLU A 92 16.35 -7.20 -11.48
CA GLU A 92 16.06 -7.57 -12.87
C GLU A 92 17.23 -7.37 -13.82
N MET A 93 17.96 -6.25 -13.71
CA MET A 93 18.97 -5.90 -14.72
C MET A 93 20.41 -6.24 -14.30
N ARG A 94 20.62 -6.62 -13.03
CA ARG A 94 21.94 -6.95 -12.49
C ARG A 94 21.87 -8.10 -11.48
N GLY A 95 23.03 -8.61 -11.10
CA GLY A 95 23.13 -9.70 -10.13
C GLY A 95 22.42 -10.95 -10.66
N ILE A 96 21.38 -11.39 -9.95
CA ILE A 96 20.60 -12.60 -10.26
C ILE A 96 19.78 -12.50 -11.56
N LYS A 97 19.49 -11.28 -12.04
CA LYS A 97 18.73 -11.04 -13.28
C LYS A 97 17.35 -11.74 -13.31
N ALA A 98 16.62 -11.67 -12.20
CA ALA A 98 15.31 -12.28 -12.05
C ALA A 98 14.24 -11.41 -12.72
N ALA A 99 14.17 -11.46 -14.04
CA ALA A 99 13.19 -10.73 -14.83
C ALA A 99 11.76 -11.02 -14.40
N ASP A 100 10.91 -9.99 -14.40
CA ASP A 100 9.48 -10.04 -14.05
C ASP A 100 9.15 -10.51 -12.63
N ALA A 101 10.16 -10.73 -11.78
CA ALA A 101 9.95 -11.04 -10.37
C ALA A 101 9.25 -9.87 -9.66
N THR A 102 8.19 -10.19 -8.92
CA THR A 102 7.43 -9.20 -8.16
C THR A 102 7.50 -9.48 -6.67
N THR A 103 7.72 -8.42 -5.90
CA THR A 103 7.75 -8.47 -4.44
C THR A 103 6.49 -7.86 -3.88
N ILE A 104 5.84 -8.57 -2.95
CA ILE A 104 4.65 -8.09 -2.24
C ILE A 104 5.00 -7.83 -0.78
N THR A 105 4.61 -6.66 -0.29
CA THR A 105 4.72 -6.26 1.11
C THR A 105 3.35 -5.84 1.62
N SER A 106 3.04 -6.11 2.87
CA SER A 106 1.74 -5.73 3.46
C SER A 106 1.87 -5.25 4.90
N LYS A 107 1.04 -4.27 5.27
CA LYS A 107 0.85 -3.84 6.66
C LYS A 107 -0.65 -3.72 6.94
N LEU A 108 -1.10 -4.43 7.97
CA LEU A 108 -2.49 -4.45 8.42
C LEU A 108 -2.58 -3.91 9.85
N LEU A 109 -3.52 -3.00 10.09
CA LEU A 109 -3.75 -2.29 11.34
C LEU A 109 -5.25 -2.32 11.70
N GLY A 110 -5.55 -2.19 12.99
CA GLY A 110 -6.93 -2.20 13.49
C GLY A 110 -7.71 -3.44 13.06
N TYR A 111 -8.94 -3.27 12.59
CA TYR A 111 -9.81 -4.37 12.16
C TYR A 111 -9.23 -5.24 11.04
N PHE A 112 -8.41 -4.72 10.12
CA PHE A 112 -7.72 -5.56 9.13
C PHE A 112 -6.73 -6.54 9.77
N ARG A 113 -6.21 -6.21 10.96
CA ARG A 113 -5.32 -7.08 11.75
C ARG A 113 -6.10 -8.00 12.68
N THR A 114 -7.17 -7.54 13.30
CA THR A 114 -7.86 -8.30 14.37
C THR A 114 -9.07 -9.09 13.90
N ASP A 115 -9.77 -8.67 12.84
CA ASP A 115 -10.91 -9.40 12.27
C ASP A 115 -10.49 -10.11 10.97
N THR A 116 -10.58 -11.44 10.99
CA THR A 116 -10.25 -12.30 9.84
C THR A 116 -11.22 -12.09 8.67
N ARG A 117 -12.48 -11.74 8.92
CA ARG A 117 -13.49 -11.51 7.87
C ARG A 117 -13.19 -10.24 7.09
N THR A 118 -12.93 -9.14 7.80
CA THR A 118 -12.48 -7.87 7.19
C THR A 118 -11.20 -8.05 6.39
N ARG A 119 -10.24 -8.83 6.93
CA ARG A 119 -9.02 -9.14 6.19
C ARG A 119 -9.30 -9.94 4.91
N ALA A 120 -10.13 -10.98 5.00
CA ALA A 120 -10.48 -11.83 3.87
C ALA A 120 -11.20 -11.03 2.78
N GLU A 121 -12.14 -10.17 3.15
CA GLU A 121 -12.83 -9.26 2.24
C GLU A 121 -11.84 -8.39 1.46
N PHE A 122 -10.93 -7.71 2.15
CA PHE A 122 -9.89 -6.89 1.50
C PHE A 122 -9.01 -7.71 0.56
N LEU A 123 -8.55 -8.88 1.01
CA LEU A 123 -7.71 -9.77 0.19
C LEU A 123 -8.44 -10.27 -1.06
N ASN A 124 -9.75 -10.53 -0.97
CA ASN A 124 -10.57 -10.89 -2.11
C ASN A 124 -10.74 -9.73 -3.09
N LEU A 125 -10.97 -8.51 -2.60
CA LEU A 125 -11.08 -7.31 -3.45
C LEU A 125 -9.80 -7.04 -4.24
N ILE A 126 -8.61 -7.16 -3.63
CA ILE A 126 -7.34 -7.00 -4.33
C ILE A 126 -6.99 -8.21 -5.22
N GLY A 127 -7.48 -9.40 -4.88
CA GLY A 127 -7.23 -10.64 -5.62
C GLY A 127 -8.02 -10.70 -6.93
N ASN A 128 -9.29 -10.31 -6.91
CA ASN A 128 -10.17 -10.28 -8.08
C ASN A 128 -9.80 -9.20 -9.10
N HIS A 129 -9.03 -8.19 -8.69
CA HIS A 129 -8.57 -7.11 -9.57
C HIS A 129 -7.24 -7.45 -10.29
N ARG A 130 -6.76 -8.69 -10.18
CA ARG A 130 -5.62 -9.23 -10.93
C ARG A 130 -6.06 -9.74 -12.30
N ASN A 131 -6.60 -8.86 -13.14
CA ASN A 131 -6.78 -9.12 -14.57
C ASN A 131 -5.77 -8.29 -15.37
#